data_AF-A0A010Z4S9-F1
#
_entry.id   AF-A0A010Z4S9-F1
#
_cell.length_a   1.000
_cell.length_b   1.000
_cell.length_c   1.000
_cell.angle_alpha   90.00
_cell.angle_beta   90.00
_cell.angle_gamma   90.00
#
_symmetry.space_group_name_H-M   'P 1'
#
loop_
_entity.id
_entity.type
_entity.pdbx_description
1 polymer ?
#
loop_
_entity_poly.entity_id
_entity_poly.type
_entity_poly.pdbx_seq_one_letter_code
_entity_poly.pdbx_strand_id
1 'polypeptide(L)'
;MAAGDHGLGGRLPLVDPAALTPAQQPFYDAAMEEQYPWSQRAGFQFVTEDRRLIGPYNAFLRRPEVSEKFQEFAKAASRHSSLSPQLCEVVILAVGSAWGSDYEVYAHRILAQVAGVTADDAAAMAAGRSPGKLGREAELVFALVRQLTVEHHVDRTLYDEARSVFGEQGLVDIAALTGVYLTVSSVLNLFAVPAPE
;
A
#
# COMPACT_ATOMS: atom_id res chain seq x y z
N MET A 1 -18.75 -13.74 25.83
CA MET A 1 -17.91 -12.53 25.92
C MET A 1 -17.39 -12.27 24.53
N ALA A 2 -17.81 -11.16 23.91
CA ALA A 2 -17.51 -10.86 22.52
C ALA A 2 -15.98 -10.78 22.32
N ALA A 3 -15.47 -11.48 21.31
CA ALA A 3 -14.09 -11.36 20.86
C ALA A 3 -13.93 -9.95 20.27
N GLY A 4 -13.58 -8.98 21.11
CA GLY A 4 -13.52 -7.58 20.74
C GLY A 4 -12.40 -7.29 19.75
N ASP A 5 -12.54 -6.18 19.02
CA ASP A 5 -11.65 -5.49 18.07
C ASP A 5 -10.17 -5.29 18.49
N HIS A 6 -9.69 -5.98 19.53
CA HIS A 6 -8.41 -5.77 20.21
C HIS A 6 -7.18 -6.18 19.38
N GLY A 7 -7.33 -6.89 18.27
CA GLY A 7 -6.21 -7.40 17.47
C GLY A 7 -5.75 -6.51 16.32
N LEU A 8 -6.67 -5.77 15.69
CA LEU A 8 -6.42 -5.10 14.40
C LEU A 8 -5.46 -3.91 14.48
N GLY A 9 -5.14 -3.44 15.68
CA GLY A 9 -4.10 -2.43 15.91
C GLY A 9 -2.68 -3.00 16.05
N GLY A 10 -2.54 -4.33 16.15
CA GLY A 10 -1.25 -4.96 16.45
C GLY A 10 -0.72 -4.51 17.82
N ARG A 11 0.51 -4.01 17.85
CA ARG A 11 1.19 -3.42 19.03
C ARG A 11 0.63 -2.05 19.42
N LEU A 12 -0.22 -1.45 18.59
CA LEU A 12 -0.80 -0.16 18.83
C LEU A 12 -2.28 -0.31 19.25
N PRO A 13 -2.71 0.21 20.41
CA PRO A 13 -4.13 0.26 20.70
C PRO A 13 -4.84 1.09 19.61
N LEU A 14 -6.02 0.65 19.19
CA LEU A 14 -6.83 1.45 18.28
C LEU A 14 -7.24 2.75 18.99
N VAL A 15 -7.12 3.89 18.29
CA VAL A 15 -7.53 5.20 18.82
C VAL A 15 -9.06 5.28 18.79
N ASP A 16 -9.67 5.57 19.93
CA ASP A 16 -11.10 5.81 20.04
C ASP A 16 -11.45 7.18 19.40
N PRO A 17 -12.35 7.23 18.38
CA PRO A 17 -12.78 8.47 17.76
C PRO A 17 -13.34 9.49 18.76
N ALA A 18 -13.93 9.05 19.88
CA ALA A 18 -14.45 9.94 20.91
C ALA A 18 -13.34 10.60 21.78
N ALA A 19 -12.11 10.11 21.68
CA ALA A 19 -10.96 10.56 22.47
C ALA A 19 -9.85 11.20 21.60
N LEU A 20 -10.16 11.59 20.37
CA LEU A 20 -9.21 12.28 19.49
C LEU A 20 -8.76 13.61 20.08
N THR A 21 -7.46 13.88 20.00
CA THR A 21 -6.93 15.20 20.34
C THR A 21 -7.25 16.21 19.23
N PRO A 22 -7.23 17.54 19.52
CA PRO A 22 -7.43 18.56 18.49
C PRO A 22 -6.45 18.47 17.31
N ALA A 23 -5.25 17.94 17.52
CA ALA A 23 -4.27 17.73 16.45
C ALA A 23 -4.60 16.51 15.57
N GLN A 24 -5.32 15.52 16.11
CA GLN A 24 -5.69 14.29 15.39
C GLN A 24 -6.99 14.42 14.62
N GLN A 25 -7.91 15.25 15.11
CA GLN A 25 -9.25 15.42 14.55
C GLN A 25 -9.23 15.70 13.04
N PRO A 26 -8.43 16.64 12.50
CA PRO A 26 -8.46 16.95 11.07
C PRO A 26 -8.02 15.77 10.19
N PHE A 27 -6.99 15.02 10.63
CA PHE A 27 -6.51 13.85 9.91
C PHE A 27 -7.56 12.72 9.92
N TYR A 28 -8.20 12.49 11.06
CA TYR A 28 -9.29 11.53 11.17
C TYR A 28 -10.46 11.92 10.25
N ASP A 29 -10.91 13.17 10.30
CA ASP A 29 -12.02 13.66 9.48
C ASP A 29 -11.73 13.50 7.99
N ALA A 30 -10.53 13.88 7.52
CA ALA A 30 -10.12 13.70 6.14
C ALA A 30 -10.07 12.21 5.72
N ALA A 31 -9.61 11.32 6.60
CA ALA A 31 -9.62 9.88 6.34
C ALA A 31 -11.06 9.33 6.22
N MET A 32 -11.97 9.81 7.07
CA MET A 32 -13.38 9.41 7.06
C MET A 32 -14.16 9.99 5.88
N GLU A 33 -13.78 11.16 5.38
CA GLU A 33 -14.40 11.80 4.22
C GLU A 33 -13.90 11.23 2.89
N GLU A 34 -12.58 11.03 2.75
CA GLU A 34 -11.99 10.60 1.48
C GLU A 34 -11.81 9.08 1.38
N GLN A 35 -11.13 8.50 2.36
CA GLN A 35 -10.60 7.13 2.26
C GLN A 35 -11.65 6.09 2.64
N TYR A 36 -12.44 6.35 3.68
CA TYR A 36 -13.46 5.42 4.13
C TYR A 36 -14.52 5.12 3.03
N PRO A 37 -15.15 6.10 2.35
CA PRO A 37 -16.11 5.80 1.29
C PRO A 37 -15.46 5.07 0.10
N TRP A 38 -14.21 5.38 -0.21
CA TRP A 38 -13.46 4.68 -1.25
C TRP A 38 -13.20 3.21 -0.87
N SER A 39 -12.78 2.95 0.37
CA SER A 39 -12.56 1.58 0.87
C SER A 39 -13.81 0.72 0.78
N GLN A 40 -14.98 1.29 1.10
CA GLN A 40 -16.26 0.59 0.97
C GLN A 40 -16.59 0.23 -0.47
N ARG A 41 -16.31 1.13 -1.43
CA ARG A 41 -16.52 0.84 -2.86
C ARG A 41 -15.53 -0.21 -3.39
N ALA A 42 -14.29 -0.18 -2.91
CA ALA A 42 -13.26 -1.13 -3.28
C ALA A 42 -13.46 -2.51 -2.64
N GLY A 43 -14.08 -2.57 -1.46
CA GLY A 43 -14.41 -3.81 -0.76
C GLY A 43 -13.33 -4.29 0.21
N PHE A 44 -12.50 -3.40 0.76
CA PHE A 44 -11.56 -3.73 1.84
C PHE A 44 -11.94 -3.00 3.13
N GLN A 45 -11.65 -3.60 4.28
CA GLN A 45 -11.96 -3.02 5.58
C GLN A 45 -10.93 -1.94 5.95
N PHE A 46 -11.42 -0.75 6.29
CA PHE A 46 -10.60 0.42 6.66
C PHE A 46 -10.86 0.93 8.09
N VAL A 47 -12.00 0.55 8.67
CA VAL A 47 -12.38 0.86 10.06
C VAL A 47 -13.02 -0.37 10.72
N THR A 48 -13.04 -0.38 12.04
CA THR A 48 -13.90 -1.25 12.86
C THR A 48 -15.37 -0.78 12.83
N GLU A 49 -16.27 -1.57 13.41
CA GLU A 49 -17.69 -1.22 13.52
C GLU A 49 -17.91 0.11 14.28
N ASP A 50 -17.11 0.34 15.33
CA ASP A 50 -17.09 1.57 16.13
C ASP A 50 -16.23 2.70 15.54
N ARG A 51 -15.92 2.63 14.23
CA ARG A 51 -15.24 3.67 13.43
C ARG A 51 -13.79 3.95 13.80
N ARG A 52 -13.11 3.03 14.47
CA ARG A 52 -11.65 3.15 14.68
C ARG A 52 -10.92 2.85 13.38
N LEU A 53 -10.03 3.74 12.96
CA LEU A 53 -9.16 3.50 11.81
C LEU A 53 -8.26 2.28 12.09
N ILE A 54 -8.13 1.38 11.11
CA ILE A 54 -7.22 0.22 11.17
C ILE A 54 -6.10 0.37 10.14
N GLY A 55 -5.25 -0.67 10.01
CA GLY A 55 -4.14 -0.64 9.06
C GLY A 55 -3.14 0.49 9.37
N PRO A 56 -2.57 1.15 8.36
CA PRO A 56 -1.56 2.18 8.60
C PRO A 56 -2.16 3.46 9.19
N TYR A 57 -3.45 3.70 9.01
CA TYR A 57 -4.10 4.94 9.44
C TYR A 57 -4.24 5.05 10.97
N ASN A 58 -4.37 3.92 11.68
CA ASN A 58 -4.25 3.92 13.14
C ASN A 58 -2.88 4.49 13.57
N ALA A 59 -1.80 4.04 12.95
CA ALA A 59 -0.46 4.51 13.26
C ALA A 59 -0.27 5.99 12.87
N PHE A 60 -0.77 6.39 11.70
CA PHE A 60 -0.67 7.77 11.21
C PHE A 60 -1.35 8.80 12.13
N LEU A 61 -2.47 8.45 12.78
CA LEU A 61 -3.08 9.30 13.80
C LEU A 61 -2.13 9.68 14.94
N ARG A 62 -1.03 8.97 15.16
CA ARG A 62 -0.11 9.29 16.27
C ARG A 62 0.81 10.46 15.94
N ARG A 63 1.04 10.74 14.66
CA ARG A 63 1.83 11.88 14.18
C ARG A 63 1.17 12.46 12.92
N PRO A 64 0.02 13.15 13.07
CA PRO A 64 -0.71 13.73 11.95
C PRO A 64 0.16 14.65 11.08
N GLU A 65 1.03 15.46 11.69
CA GLU A 65 1.85 16.44 10.98
C GLU A 65 2.82 15.79 9.98
N VAL A 66 3.36 14.63 10.34
CA VAL A 66 4.22 13.82 9.46
C VAL A 66 3.37 13.06 8.44
N SER A 67 2.27 12.48 8.91
CA SER A 67 1.40 11.62 8.11
C SER A 67 0.68 12.37 7.00
N GLU A 68 0.30 13.63 7.24
CA GLU A 68 -0.27 14.51 6.22
C GLU A 68 0.71 14.77 5.07
N LYS A 69 1.97 15.10 5.39
CA LYS A 69 3.01 15.30 4.37
C LYS A 69 3.35 14.03 3.62
N PHE A 70 3.38 12.91 4.32
CA PHE A 70 3.50 11.61 3.68
C PHE A 70 2.32 11.32 2.72
N GLN A 71 1.09 11.63 3.13
CA GLN A 71 -0.07 11.45 2.25
C GLN A 71 -0.10 12.41 1.07
N GLU A 72 0.33 13.66 1.23
CA GLU A 72 0.52 14.58 0.11
C GLU A 72 1.48 13.99 -0.92
N PHE A 73 2.61 13.45 -0.47
CA PHE A 73 3.56 12.75 -1.33
C PHE A 73 2.96 11.50 -1.98
N ALA A 74 2.28 10.64 -1.22
CA ALA A 74 1.64 9.43 -1.76
C ALA A 74 0.55 9.75 -2.80
N LYS A 75 -0.27 10.77 -2.53
CA LYS A 75 -1.29 11.28 -3.47
C LYS A 75 -0.64 11.83 -4.74
N ALA A 76 0.48 12.56 -4.63
CA ALA A 76 1.21 13.06 -5.78
C ALA A 76 1.81 11.92 -6.62
N ALA A 77 2.46 10.95 -5.97
CA ALA A 77 3.05 9.77 -6.62
C ALA A 77 2.01 8.93 -7.36
N SER A 78 0.77 8.87 -6.86
CA SER A 78 -0.34 8.17 -7.54
C SER A 78 -0.98 9.02 -8.65
N ARG A 79 -1.36 10.28 -8.37
CA ARG A 79 -2.13 11.14 -9.29
C ARG A 79 -1.33 11.60 -10.50
N HIS A 80 -0.02 11.73 -10.37
CA HIS A 80 0.87 12.19 -11.45
C HIS A 80 1.65 11.06 -12.11
N SER A 81 1.39 9.81 -11.73
CA SER A 81 2.04 8.64 -12.29
C SER A 81 1.71 8.48 -13.78
N SER A 82 2.73 8.16 -14.58
CA SER A 82 2.54 7.68 -15.96
C SER A 82 2.17 6.20 -16.04
N LEU A 83 2.23 5.47 -14.92
CA LEU A 83 1.88 4.05 -14.87
C LEU A 83 0.37 3.84 -14.95
N SER A 84 -0.05 2.74 -15.58
CA SER A 84 -1.45 2.33 -15.53
C SER A 84 -1.82 1.90 -14.09
N PRO A 85 -3.10 1.93 -13.71
CA PRO A 85 -3.54 1.44 -12.40
C PRO A 85 -3.08 0.00 -12.12
N GLN A 86 -3.03 -0.85 -13.14
CA GLN A 86 -2.54 -2.22 -13.03
C GLN A 86 -1.06 -2.27 -12.65
N LEU A 87 -0.22 -1.45 -13.31
CA LEU A 87 1.22 -1.40 -13.03
C LEU A 87 1.51 -0.76 -11.66
N CYS A 88 0.70 0.20 -11.21
CA CYS A 88 0.77 0.69 -9.83
C CYS A 88 0.57 -0.45 -8.84
N GLU A 89 -0.47 -1.27 -9.01
CA GLU A 89 -0.74 -2.41 -8.12
C GLU A 89 0.36 -3.48 -8.18
N VAL A 90 1.04 -3.66 -9.33
CA VAL A 90 2.23 -4.51 -9.43
C VAL A 90 3.37 -3.99 -8.56
N VAL A 91 3.66 -2.68 -8.56
CA VAL A 91 4.66 -2.09 -7.66
C VAL A 91 4.29 -2.39 -6.21
N ILE A 92 3.04 -2.15 -5.85
CA ILE A 92 2.58 -2.22 -4.46
C ILE A 92 2.64 -3.64 -3.92
N LEU A 93 2.11 -4.61 -4.67
CA LEU A 93 2.16 -6.03 -4.28
C LEU A 93 3.59 -6.58 -4.29
N ALA A 94 4.47 -6.09 -5.17
CA ALA A 94 5.89 -6.45 -5.14
C ALA A 94 6.58 -5.97 -3.85
N VAL A 95 6.30 -4.75 -3.39
CA VAL A 95 6.81 -4.23 -2.11
C VAL A 95 6.21 -4.99 -0.93
N GLY A 96 4.87 -5.08 -0.87
CA GLY A 96 4.14 -5.68 0.24
C GLY A 96 4.55 -7.14 0.47
N SER A 97 4.67 -7.93 -0.60
CA SER A 97 5.14 -9.32 -0.52
C SER A 97 6.62 -9.42 -0.14
N ALA A 98 7.47 -8.50 -0.61
CA ALA A 98 8.89 -8.46 -0.24
C ALA A 98 9.09 -8.18 1.27
N TRP A 99 8.24 -7.34 1.85
CA TRP A 99 8.31 -6.95 3.25
C TRP A 99 7.47 -7.84 4.17
N GLY A 100 6.63 -8.72 3.63
CA GLY A 100 5.70 -9.53 4.43
C GLY A 100 4.68 -8.67 5.18
N SER A 101 4.17 -7.62 4.54
CA SER A 101 3.21 -6.70 5.15
C SER A 101 1.78 -7.20 4.94
N ASP A 102 1.24 -7.91 5.94
CA ASP A 102 -0.03 -8.64 5.82
C ASP A 102 -1.21 -7.74 5.40
N TYR A 103 -1.41 -6.62 6.11
CA TYR A 103 -2.49 -5.68 5.79
C TYR A 103 -2.35 -5.09 4.39
N GLU A 104 -1.12 -4.78 3.98
CA GLU A 104 -0.83 -4.20 2.67
C GLU A 104 -1.18 -5.18 1.55
N VAL A 105 -0.72 -6.43 1.69
CA VAL A 105 -1.01 -7.49 0.74
C VAL A 105 -2.50 -7.81 0.70
N TYR A 106 -3.20 -7.80 1.84
CA TYR A 106 -4.66 -7.95 1.88
C TYR A 106 -5.37 -6.87 1.07
N ALA A 107 -5.13 -5.60 1.38
CA ALA A 107 -5.84 -4.49 0.76
C ALA A 107 -5.53 -4.41 -0.75
N HIS A 108 -4.26 -4.56 -1.12
CA HIS A 108 -3.84 -4.40 -2.50
C HIS A 108 -4.14 -5.61 -3.39
N ARG A 109 -4.39 -6.80 -2.84
CA ARG A 109 -4.97 -7.90 -3.65
C ARG A 109 -6.40 -7.59 -4.10
N ILE A 110 -7.16 -6.86 -3.29
CA ILE A 110 -8.52 -6.41 -3.61
C ILE A 110 -8.43 -5.27 -4.64
N LEU A 111 -7.57 -4.28 -4.40
CA LEU A 111 -7.39 -3.13 -5.29
C LEU A 111 -6.81 -3.51 -6.66
N ALA A 112 -5.88 -4.47 -6.71
CA ALA A 112 -5.41 -5.06 -7.96
C ALA A 112 -6.57 -5.59 -8.81
N GLN A 113 -7.52 -6.30 -8.21
CA GLN A 113 -8.69 -6.81 -8.93
C GLN A 113 -9.61 -5.68 -9.43
N VAL A 114 -9.79 -4.63 -8.63
CA VAL A 114 -10.51 -3.41 -9.06
C VAL A 114 -9.81 -2.74 -10.25
N ALA A 115 -8.47 -2.78 -10.30
CA ALA A 115 -7.68 -2.29 -11.42
C ALA A 115 -7.68 -3.25 -12.64
N GLY A 116 -8.37 -4.39 -12.58
CA GLY A 116 -8.45 -5.37 -13.66
C GLY A 116 -7.31 -6.39 -13.70
N VAL A 117 -6.53 -6.52 -12.62
CA VAL A 117 -5.58 -7.62 -12.44
C VAL A 117 -6.34 -8.89 -12.10
N THR A 118 -5.95 -10.02 -12.69
CA THR A 118 -6.61 -11.30 -12.39
C THR A 118 -6.34 -11.73 -10.95
N ALA A 119 -7.28 -12.46 -10.34
CA ALA A 119 -7.09 -13.00 -8.99
C ALA A 119 -5.84 -13.91 -8.91
N ASP A 120 -5.52 -14.65 -9.98
CA ASP A 120 -4.32 -15.49 -10.08
C ASP A 120 -3.04 -14.66 -10.03
N ASP A 121 -2.95 -13.57 -10.82
CA ASP A 121 -1.76 -12.71 -10.83
C ASP A 121 -1.62 -11.95 -9.51
N ALA A 122 -2.71 -11.45 -8.94
CA ALA A 122 -2.70 -10.81 -7.62
C ALA A 122 -2.21 -11.79 -6.54
N ALA A 123 -2.66 -13.04 -6.58
CA ALA A 123 -2.19 -14.09 -5.66
C ALA A 123 -0.72 -14.49 -5.92
N ALA A 124 -0.27 -14.52 -7.18
CA ALA A 124 1.12 -14.79 -7.52
C ALA A 124 2.04 -13.69 -6.96
N MET A 125 1.72 -12.42 -7.20
CA MET A 125 2.48 -11.28 -6.69
C MET A 125 2.48 -11.22 -5.18
N ALA A 126 1.33 -11.46 -4.53
CA ALA A 126 1.23 -11.57 -3.08
C ALA A 126 2.15 -12.66 -2.49
N ALA A 127 2.37 -13.74 -3.24
CA ALA A 127 3.29 -14.82 -2.88
C ALA A 127 4.74 -14.58 -3.36
N GLY A 128 5.08 -13.35 -3.78
CA GLY A 128 6.41 -12.98 -4.24
C GLY A 128 6.80 -13.54 -5.60
N ARG A 129 5.83 -13.99 -6.41
CA ARG A 129 6.06 -14.50 -7.77
C ARG A 129 5.62 -13.48 -8.83
N SER A 130 6.32 -13.46 -9.96
CA SER A 130 5.97 -12.60 -11.10
C SER A 130 4.53 -12.86 -11.58
N PRO A 131 3.77 -11.81 -11.96
CA PRO A 131 2.49 -12.01 -12.66
C PRO A 131 2.75 -12.67 -14.01
N GLY A 132 1.85 -13.54 -14.45
CA GLY A 132 2.01 -14.32 -15.69
C GLY A 132 1.10 -13.89 -16.82
N LYS A 133 -0.05 -13.26 -16.52
CA LYS A 133 -1.05 -12.86 -17.55
C LYS A 133 -1.12 -11.35 -17.79
N LEU A 134 -0.37 -10.54 -17.03
CA LEU A 134 -0.31 -9.07 -17.18
C LEU A 134 0.67 -8.58 -18.26
N GLY A 135 1.45 -9.48 -18.86
CA GLY A 135 2.38 -9.16 -19.94
C GLY A 135 3.71 -8.57 -19.46
N ARG A 136 4.56 -8.23 -20.44
CA ARG A 136 5.99 -7.94 -20.21
C ARG A 136 6.23 -6.71 -19.33
N GLU A 137 5.41 -5.67 -19.46
CA GLU A 137 5.55 -4.45 -18.65
C GLU A 137 5.41 -4.77 -17.15
N ALA A 138 4.40 -5.58 -16.78
CA ALA A 138 4.19 -5.97 -15.39
C ALA A 138 5.32 -6.87 -14.86
N GLU A 139 5.83 -7.80 -15.67
CA GLU A 139 7.01 -8.60 -15.30
C GLU A 139 8.24 -7.74 -15.03
N LEU A 140 8.49 -6.72 -15.86
CA LEU A 140 9.60 -5.79 -15.71
C LEU A 140 9.46 -4.94 -14.44
N VAL A 141 8.27 -4.37 -14.20
CA VAL A 141 8.00 -3.60 -12.98
C VAL A 141 8.19 -4.48 -11.75
N PHE A 142 7.63 -5.70 -11.75
CA PHE A 142 7.75 -6.63 -10.64
C PHE A 142 9.22 -6.97 -10.37
N ALA A 143 9.99 -7.35 -11.39
CA ALA A 143 11.41 -7.68 -11.25
C ALA A 143 12.23 -6.49 -10.74
N LEU A 144 11.98 -5.29 -11.29
CA LEU A 144 12.68 -4.06 -10.92
C LEU A 144 12.46 -3.73 -9.44
N VAL A 145 11.21 -3.75 -8.98
CA VAL A 145 10.84 -3.46 -7.59
C VAL A 145 11.40 -4.54 -6.65
N ARG A 146 11.37 -5.81 -7.05
CA ARG A 146 11.95 -6.92 -6.27
C ARG A 146 13.45 -6.75 -6.06
N GLN A 147 14.20 -6.47 -7.13
CA GLN A 147 15.64 -6.21 -7.04
C GLN A 147 15.94 -4.99 -6.16
N LEU A 148 15.23 -3.88 -6.38
CA LEU A 148 15.41 -2.66 -5.59
C LEU A 148 15.12 -2.87 -4.09
N THR A 149 14.09 -3.64 -3.75
CA THR A 149 13.62 -3.80 -2.36
C THR A 149 14.32 -4.91 -1.59
N VAL A 150 14.78 -5.98 -2.24
CA VAL A 150 15.43 -7.12 -1.58
C VAL A 150 16.93 -7.14 -1.78
N GLU A 151 17.40 -6.81 -2.98
CA GLU A 151 18.83 -6.87 -3.32
C GLU A 151 19.50 -5.50 -3.13
N HIS A 152 18.71 -4.43 -3.00
CA HIS A 152 19.17 -3.04 -2.88
C HIS A 152 20.05 -2.60 -4.06
N HIS A 153 19.91 -3.30 -5.18
CA HIS A 153 20.65 -3.11 -6.41
C HIS A 153 19.74 -3.50 -7.56
N VAL A 154 19.85 -2.82 -8.69
CA VAL A 154 19.16 -3.17 -9.93
C VAL A 154 20.21 -3.49 -10.98
N ASP A 155 20.10 -4.68 -11.57
CA ASP A 155 20.98 -5.12 -12.64
C ASP A 155 20.90 -4.17 -13.86
N ARG A 156 22.05 -3.95 -14.50
CA ARG A 156 22.16 -3.01 -15.62
C ARG A 156 21.29 -3.40 -16.81
N THR A 157 21.19 -4.68 -17.13
CA THR A 157 20.38 -5.17 -18.24
C THR A 157 18.89 -4.96 -17.94
N LEU A 158 18.44 -5.27 -16.73
CA LEU A 158 17.06 -5.01 -16.31
C LEU A 158 16.72 -3.51 -16.33
N TYR A 159 17.63 -2.67 -15.82
CA TYR A 159 17.47 -1.21 -15.86
C TYR A 159 17.34 -0.68 -17.29
N ASP A 160 18.24 -1.09 -18.20
CA ASP A 160 18.22 -0.61 -19.58
C ASP A 160 16.95 -1.06 -20.33
N GLU A 161 16.45 -2.28 -20.07
CA GLU A 161 15.18 -2.76 -20.62
C GLU A 161 14.00 -1.94 -20.07
N ALA A 162 13.89 -1.82 -18.74
CA ALA A 162 12.82 -1.05 -18.09
C ALA A 162 12.82 0.43 -18.55
N ARG A 163 14.00 1.04 -18.69
CA ARG A 163 14.13 2.41 -19.21
C ARG A 163 13.64 2.53 -20.64
N SER A 164 13.85 1.52 -21.48
CA SER A 164 13.39 1.55 -22.87
C SER A 164 11.87 1.47 -23.00
N VAL A 165 11.19 0.83 -22.03
CA VAL A 165 9.74 0.71 -21.96
C VAL A 165 9.08 1.92 -21.29
N PHE A 166 9.56 2.31 -20.11
CA PHE A 166 8.90 3.31 -19.26
C PHE A 166 9.49 4.73 -19.38
N GLY A 167 10.66 4.85 -20.01
CA GLY A 167 11.45 6.08 -19.97
C GLY A 167 11.92 6.44 -18.57
N GLU A 168 12.64 7.56 -18.44
CA GLU A 168 13.14 8.01 -17.14
C GLU A 168 12.01 8.43 -16.20
N GLN A 169 10.95 9.04 -16.74
CA GLN A 169 9.79 9.47 -15.97
C GLN A 169 9.09 8.27 -15.30
N GLY A 170 8.78 7.20 -16.05
CA GLY A 170 8.14 6.03 -15.47
C GLY A 170 9.03 5.30 -14.47
N LEU A 171 10.36 5.30 -14.64
CA LEU A 171 11.28 4.77 -13.62
C LEU A 171 11.26 5.58 -12.32
N VAL A 172 11.16 6.92 -12.41
CA VAL A 172 10.97 7.78 -11.24
C VAL A 172 9.64 7.49 -10.55
N ASP A 173 8.56 7.29 -11.31
CA ASP A 173 7.24 6.95 -10.76
C ASP A 173 7.27 5.60 -10.02
N ILE A 174 7.92 4.58 -10.60
CA ILE A 174 8.12 3.28 -9.94
C ILE A 174 8.91 3.43 -8.64
N ALA A 175 9.99 4.20 -8.64
CA ALA A 175 10.82 4.43 -7.46
C ALA A 175 10.07 5.20 -6.36
N ALA A 176 9.32 6.26 -6.73
CA ALA A 176 8.53 7.05 -5.80
C ALA A 176 7.44 6.22 -5.14
N LEU A 177 6.68 5.45 -5.94
CA LEU A 177 5.64 4.56 -5.43
C LEU A 177 6.24 3.44 -4.57
N THR A 178 7.38 2.88 -4.95
CA THR A 178 8.13 1.93 -4.11
C THR A 178 8.44 2.55 -2.74
N GLY A 179 8.94 3.78 -2.69
CA GLY A 179 9.24 4.49 -1.44
C GLY A 179 8.01 4.74 -0.56
N VAL A 180 6.86 5.06 -1.17
CA VAL A 180 5.57 5.16 -0.45
C VAL A 180 5.28 3.85 0.29
N TYR A 181 5.28 2.73 -0.43
CA TYR A 181 4.87 1.45 0.15
C TYR A 181 5.94 0.79 1.01
N LEU A 182 7.22 1.15 0.86
CA LEU A 182 8.25 0.82 1.84
C LEU A 182 7.95 1.52 3.18
N THR A 183 7.57 2.79 3.14
CA THR A 183 7.18 3.55 4.34
C THR A 183 5.95 2.92 4.98
N VAL A 184 4.88 2.65 4.21
CA VAL A 184 3.66 2.01 4.74
C VAL A 184 3.96 0.63 5.33
N SER A 185 4.67 -0.23 4.59
CA SER A 185 5.04 -1.58 5.04
C SER A 185 5.91 -1.53 6.29
N SER A 186 6.83 -0.56 6.40
CA SER A 186 7.66 -0.38 7.60
C SER A 186 6.81 -0.07 8.83
N VAL A 187 5.78 0.78 8.69
CA VAL A 187 4.87 1.13 9.78
C VAL A 187 4.04 -0.08 10.19
N LEU A 188 3.44 -0.77 9.23
CA LEU A 188 2.63 -1.97 9.48
C LEU A 188 3.45 -3.07 10.18
N ASN A 189 4.65 -3.36 9.69
CA ASN A 189 5.52 -4.38 10.27
C ASN A 189 6.09 -3.98 11.64
N LEU A 190 6.50 -2.72 11.82
CA LEU A 190 7.00 -2.21 13.09
C LEU A 190 5.96 -2.39 14.20
N PHE A 191 4.69 -2.18 13.87
CA PHE A 191 3.61 -2.33 14.82
C PHE A 191 2.88 -3.68 14.75
N ALA A 192 3.34 -4.62 13.92
CA ALA A 192 2.73 -5.94 13.73
C ALA A 192 1.20 -5.85 13.50
N VAL A 193 0.79 -4.94 12.61
CA VAL A 193 -0.61 -4.69 12.28
C VAL A 193 -1.11 -5.84 11.41
N PRO A 194 -2.12 -6.62 11.85
CA PRO A 194 -2.62 -7.73 11.07
C PRO A 194 -3.56 -7.26 9.94
N ALA A 195 -3.78 -8.13 8.97
CA ALA A 195 -4.89 -7.99 8.03
C ALA A 195 -6.23 -8.36 8.72
N PRO A 196 -7.35 -7.74 8.30
CA PRO A 196 -8.69 -8.27 8.55
C PRO A 196 -8.92 -9.65 7.92
N GLU A 197 -9.90 -10.39 8.45
CA GLU A 197 -10.36 -11.67 7.89
C GLU A 197 -11.27 -11.50 6.67
#